data_AF-A0A521EM18-F1
#
_entry.id   AF-A0A521EM18-F1
#
_cell.length_a   1.000
_cell.length_b   1.000
_cell.length_c   1.000
_cell.angle_alpha   90.00
_cell.angle_beta   90.00
_cell.angle_gamma   90.00
#
_symmetry.space_group_name_H-M   'P 1'
#
loop_
_entity.id
_entity.type
_entity.pdbx_description
1 polymer ?
#
loop_
_entity_poly.entity_id
_entity_poly.type
_entity_poly.pdbx_seq_one_letter_code
_entity_poly.pdbx_strand_id
1 'polypeptide(L)'
;MELLYQLGMTNLIIVNIYFIGQMILLGIFYNSLIKVRSQKIFIKTSLAIALLVLAIQFYRTPSEFLKFNLFEITITNLLIVIFALFHLYNMLTGDKIYYYTSIGLVFYLLASTVFYLIGNLSIGLSDDLKLLTWMINNFLILGLQFFILYDWIKNFSKKTVF
;
A
#
# COMPACT_ATOMS: atom_id res chain seq x y z
N MET A 1 -3.20 2.66 16.02
CA MET A 1 -1.93 2.06 16.52
C MET A 1 -1.63 2.54 17.94
N GLU A 2 -1.52 3.85 18.19
CA GLU A 2 -1.27 4.41 19.54
C GLU A 2 -2.34 4.07 20.58
N LEU A 3 -3.63 4.17 20.23
CA LEU A 3 -4.73 3.87 21.15
C LEU A 3 -4.68 2.41 21.68
N LEU A 4 -4.32 1.46 20.82
CA LEU A 4 -4.26 0.05 21.16
C LEU A 4 -2.96 -0.33 21.90
N TYR A 5 -1.87 0.39 21.64
CA TYR A 5 -0.65 0.31 22.44
C TYR A 5 -0.91 0.76 23.88
N GLN A 6 -1.68 1.84 24.07
CA GLN A 6 -2.11 2.29 25.40
C GLN A 6 -3.07 1.31 26.09
N LEU A 7 -3.77 0.46 25.34
CA LEU A 7 -4.66 -0.58 25.85
C LEU A 7 -3.98 -1.95 26.05
N GLY A 8 -2.66 -2.06 25.81
CA GLY A 8 -1.90 -3.29 25.98
C GLY A 8 -2.24 -4.41 24.97
N MET A 9 -2.92 -4.09 23.88
CA MET A 9 -3.34 -5.06 22.85
C MET A 9 -2.31 -5.15 21.72
N THR A 10 -2.00 -6.37 21.28
CA THR A 10 -1.10 -6.59 20.14
C THR A 10 -1.78 -6.13 18.83
N ASN A 11 -1.18 -5.13 18.17
CA ASN A 11 -1.70 -4.55 16.93
C ASN A 11 -1.50 -5.40 15.66
N LEU A 12 -0.88 -6.57 15.78
CA LEU A 12 -0.35 -7.33 14.64
C LEU A 12 -1.46 -7.84 13.71
N ILE A 13 -2.59 -8.27 14.27
CA ILE A 13 -3.77 -8.67 13.49
C ILE A 13 -4.27 -7.50 12.63
N ILE A 14 -4.36 -6.31 13.22
CA ILE A 14 -4.88 -5.11 12.54
C ILE A 14 -3.93 -4.68 11.43
N VAL A 15 -2.62 -4.84 11.64
CA VAL A 15 -1.61 -4.57 10.61
C VAL A 15 -1.79 -5.50 9.40
N ASN A 16 -1.95 -6.80 9.60
CA ASN A 16 -2.17 -7.75 8.49
C ASN A 16 -3.51 -7.45 7.77
N ILE A 17 -4.58 -7.20 8.52
CA ILE A 17 -5.87 -6.77 7.93
C ILE A 17 -5.71 -5.49 7.11
N TYR A 18 -4.92 -4.53 7.59
CA TYR A 18 -4.65 -3.29 6.89
C TYR A 18 -3.97 -3.51 5.54
N PHE A 19 -2.89 -4.31 5.47
CA PHE A 19 -2.17 -4.53 4.22
C PHE A 19 -2.99 -5.29 3.17
N ILE A 20 -3.73 -6.32 3.59
CA ILE A 20 -4.65 -7.05 2.70
C ILE A 20 -5.78 -6.13 2.22
N GLY A 21 -6.38 -5.37 3.13
CA GLY A 21 -7.45 -4.41 2.81
C GLY A 21 -6.96 -3.33 1.85
N GLN A 22 -5.78 -2.78 2.10
CA GLN A 22 -5.12 -1.79 1.25
C GLN A 22 -4.90 -2.34 -0.18
N MET A 23 -4.40 -3.57 -0.32
CA MET A 23 -4.23 -4.22 -1.61
C MET A 23 -5.55 -4.38 -2.36
N ILE A 24 -6.61 -4.82 -1.68
CA ILE A 24 -7.93 -5.00 -2.30
C ILE A 24 -8.50 -3.66 -2.76
N LEU A 25 -8.53 -2.66 -1.89
CA LEU A 25 -9.11 -1.34 -2.19
C LEU A 25 -8.37 -0.65 -3.33
N LEU A 26 -7.03 -0.62 -3.28
CA LEU A 26 -6.22 0.01 -4.32
C LEU A 26 -6.22 -0.79 -5.62
N GLY A 27 -6.31 -2.12 -5.53
CA GLY A 27 -6.51 -2.98 -6.70
C GLY A 27 -7.82 -2.70 -7.43
N ILE A 28 -8.93 -2.55 -6.68
CA ILE A 28 -10.23 -2.15 -7.24
C ILE A 28 -10.15 -0.75 -7.85
N PHE A 29 -9.52 0.19 -7.15
CA PHE A 29 -9.31 1.56 -7.62
C PHE A 29 -8.58 1.58 -8.96
N TYR A 30 -7.41 0.97 -9.09
CA TYR A 30 -6.66 0.95 -10.34
C TYR A 30 -7.35 0.18 -11.47
N ASN A 31 -8.05 -0.92 -11.16
CA ASN A 31 -8.86 -1.63 -12.14
C ASN A 31 -10.01 -0.75 -12.69
N SER A 32 -10.50 0.23 -11.93
CA SER A 32 -11.51 1.19 -12.40
C SER A 32 -10.93 2.27 -13.32
N LEU A 33 -9.67 2.70 -13.08
CA LEU A 33 -8.98 3.73 -13.86
C LEU A 33 -8.43 3.22 -15.19
N ILE A 34 -7.94 1.98 -15.22
CA ILE A 34 -7.32 1.40 -16.42
C ILE A 34 -8.41 1.10 -17.46
N LYS A 35 -8.11 1.30 -18.75
CA LYS A 35 -9.02 0.92 -19.86
C LYS A 35 -8.58 -0.35 -20.58
N VAL A 36 -7.28 -0.65 -20.55
CA VAL A 36 -6.67 -1.79 -21.23
C VAL A 36 -7.14 -3.11 -20.62
N ARG A 37 -7.78 -3.97 -21.42
CA ARG A 37 -8.38 -5.23 -20.96
C ARG A 37 -7.37 -6.21 -20.36
N SER A 38 -6.19 -6.35 -20.97
CA SER A 38 -5.13 -7.26 -20.49
C SER A 38 -4.65 -6.87 -19.08
N GLN A 39 -4.41 -5.58 -18.83
CA GLN A 39 -4.02 -5.07 -17.50
C GLN A 39 -5.12 -5.26 -16.46
N LYS A 40 -6.41 -5.08 -16.81
CA LYS A 40 -7.54 -5.38 -15.90
C LYS A 40 -7.58 -6.85 -15.50
N ILE A 41 -7.41 -7.75 -16.47
CA ILE A 41 -7.35 -9.19 -16.22
C ILE A 41 -6.16 -9.50 -15.30
N PHE A 42 -5.00 -8.91 -15.57
CA PHE A 42 -3.84 -9.04 -14.70
C PHE A 42 -4.14 -8.63 -13.27
N ILE A 43 -4.69 -7.43 -13.03
CA ILE A 43 -5.03 -6.95 -11.68
C ILE A 43 -5.94 -7.93 -10.94
N LYS A 44 -7.04 -8.35 -11.59
CA LYS A 44 -8.01 -9.28 -10.97
C LYS A 44 -7.39 -10.64 -10.67
N THR A 45 -6.63 -11.19 -11.61
CA THR A 45 -5.99 -12.51 -11.45
C THR A 45 -4.89 -12.45 -10.39
N SER A 46 -4.04 -11.43 -10.39
CA SER A 46 -2.99 -11.26 -9.38
C SER A 46 -3.57 -11.03 -7.98
N LEU A 47 -4.67 -10.28 -7.84
CA LEU A 47 -5.37 -10.12 -6.57
C LEU A 47 -5.91 -11.45 -6.06
N ALA A 48 -6.58 -12.22 -6.93
CA ALA A 48 -7.12 -13.52 -6.55
C ALA A 48 -6.01 -14.50 -6.14
N ILE A 49 -4.91 -14.55 -6.92
CA ILE A 49 -3.75 -15.39 -6.61
C ILE A 49 -3.10 -14.97 -5.28
N ALA A 50 -2.88 -13.68 -5.05
CA ALA A 50 -2.29 -13.18 -3.81
C ALA A 50 -3.15 -13.54 -2.59
N LEU A 51 -4.46 -13.35 -2.67
CA LEU A 51 -5.39 -13.74 -1.60
C LEU A 51 -5.37 -15.25 -1.35
N LEU A 52 -5.31 -16.07 -2.39
CA LEU A 52 -5.18 -17.53 -2.25
C LEU A 52 -3.86 -17.92 -1.58
N VAL A 53 -2.74 -17.32 -2.00
CA VAL A 53 -1.42 -17.57 -1.42
C VAL A 53 -1.41 -17.22 0.07
N LEU A 54 -1.95 -16.06 0.44
CA LEU A 54 -2.04 -15.62 1.84
C LEU A 54 -2.99 -16.50 2.66
N ALA A 55 -4.14 -16.87 2.11
CA ALA A 55 -5.08 -17.78 2.77
C ALA A 55 -4.44 -19.16 3.04
N ILE A 56 -3.71 -19.71 2.08
CA ILE A 56 -2.96 -20.97 2.26
C ILE A 56 -1.87 -20.81 3.32
N GLN A 57 -1.15 -19.67 3.32
CA GLN A 57 -0.13 -19.39 4.33
C GLN A 57 -0.73 -19.36 5.74
N PHE A 58 -1.83 -18.64 5.94
CA PHE A 58 -2.48 -18.54 7.26
C PHE A 58 -3.17 -19.83 7.68
N TYR A 59 -3.67 -20.62 6.74
CA TYR A 59 -4.22 -21.94 7.05
C TYR A 59 -3.13 -22.90 7.55
N ARG A 60 -1.96 -22.93 6.89
CA ARG A 60 -0.84 -23.81 7.27
C ARG A 60 -0.14 -23.34 8.54
N THR A 61 0.01 -22.03 8.71
CA THR A 61 0.73 -21.44 9.83
C THR A 61 -0.07 -20.26 10.41
N PRO A 62 -1.12 -20.53 11.22
CA PRO A 62 -1.98 -19.49 11.79
C PRO A 62 -1.23 -18.46 12.63
N SER A 63 -0.08 -18.85 13.21
CA SER A 63 0.77 -17.94 14.00
C SER A 63 1.32 -16.78 13.17
N GLU A 64 1.41 -16.89 11.84
CA GLU A 64 1.88 -15.79 10.99
C GLU A 64 0.87 -14.63 10.95
N PHE A 65 -0.42 -14.91 11.12
CA PHE A 65 -1.45 -13.87 11.21
C PHE A 65 -1.36 -13.06 12.51
N LEU A 66 -0.70 -13.62 13.54
CA LEU A 66 -0.44 -12.95 14.82
C LEU A 66 0.94 -12.27 14.86
N LYS A 67 1.69 -12.28 13.75
CA LYS A 67 3.02 -11.68 13.64
C LYS A 67 3.03 -10.57 12.60
N PHE A 68 4.12 -9.81 12.59
CA PHE A 68 4.43 -8.89 11.51
C PHE A 68 4.89 -9.67 10.27
N ASN A 69 3.95 -10.02 9.39
CA ASN A 69 4.22 -10.90 8.26
C ASN A 69 4.88 -10.13 7.11
N LEU A 70 6.21 -10.10 7.07
CA LEU A 70 6.96 -9.44 6.01
C LEU A 70 6.60 -9.90 4.60
N PHE A 71 6.31 -11.19 4.44
CA PHE A 71 5.99 -11.75 3.14
C PHE A 71 4.69 -11.15 2.60
N GLU A 72 3.66 -11.09 3.45
CA GLU A 72 2.39 -10.44 3.16
C GLU A 72 2.56 -8.96 2.82
N ILE A 73 3.30 -8.22 3.64
CA ILE A 73 3.55 -6.79 3.42
C ILE A 73 4.25 -6.56 2.08
N THR A 74 5.24 -7.40 1.76
CA THR A 74 6.02 -7.25 0.53
C THR A 74 5.17 -7.57 -0.70
N ILE A 75 4.44 -8.70 -0.71
CA ILE A 75 3.62 -9.08 -1.87
C ILE A 75 2.47 -8.10 -2.11
N THR A 76 1.80 -7.65 -1.05
CA THR A 76 0.69 -6.68 -1.15
C THR A 76 1.17 -5.34 -1.69
N ASN A 77 2.24 -4.77 -1.13
CA ASN A 77 2.76 -3.49 -1.57
C ASN A 77 3.31 -3.54 -3.01
N LEU A 78 4.07 -4.58 -3.37
CA LEU A 78 4.65 -4.70 -4.71
C LEU A 78 3.56 -4.86 -5.78
N LEU A 79 2.47 -5.57 -5.50
CA LEU A 79 1.34 -5.66 -6.44
C LEU A 79 0.70 -4.29 -6.66
N ILE A 80 0.46 -3.52 -5.61
CA ILE A 80 -0.11 -2.18 -5.72
C ILE A 80 0.84 -1.26 -6.50
N VAL A 81 2.15 -1.35 -6.29
CA VAL A 81 3.15 -0.62 -7.08
C VAL A 81 3.03 -0.97 -8.56
N ILE A 82 2.92 -2.25 -8.92
CA ILE A 82 2.72 -2.68 -10.32
C ILE A 82 1.43 -2.08 -10.90
N PHE A 83 0.33 -2.07 -10.13
CA PHE A 83 -0.94 -1.50 -10.59
C PHE A 83 -0.83 0.01 -10.82
N ALA A 84 -0.15 0.72 -9.92
CA ALA A 84 0.14 2.15 -10.05
C ALA A 84 1.04 2.43 -11.25
N LEU A 85 2.03 1.59 -11.53
CA LEU A 85 2.89 1.71 -12.71
C LEU A 85 2.11 1.47 -14.02
N PHE A 86 1.18 0.52 -14.07
CA PHE A 86 0.28 0.38 -15.22
C PHE A 86 -0.56 1.63 -15.46
N HIS A 87 -1.08 2.22 -14.38
CA HIS A 87 -1.79 3.47 -14.48
C HIS A 87 -0.90 4.58 -15.04
N LEU A 88 0.28 4.80 -14.45
CA LEU A 88 1.26 5.80 -14.93
C LEU A 88 1.68 5.58 -16.39
N TYR A 89 1.89 4.33 -16.79
CA TYR A 89 2.22 3.98 -18.17
C TYR A 89 1.10 4.37 -19.14
N ASN A 90 -0.16 4.04 -18.82
CA ASN A 90 -1.29 4.38 -19.67
C ASN A 90 -1.51 5.90 -19.78
N MET A 91 -1.10 6.67 -18.77
CA MET A 91 -1.17 8.13 -18.77
C MET A 91 -0.13 8.79 -19.66
N LEU A 92 0.90 8.06 -20.13
CA LEU A 92 1.82 8.59 -21.13
C LEU A 92 1.11 8.92 -22.45
N THR A 93 0.03 8.19 -22.74
CA THR A 93 -0.78 8.33 -23.96
C THR A 93 -2.20 8.84 -23.68
N GLY A 94 -2.53 9.20 -22.43
CA GLY A 94 -3.90 9.50 -22.00
C GLY A 94 -4.01 10.65 -20.98
N ASP A 95 -5.20 10.80 -20.40
CA ASP A 95 -5.50 11.89 -19.47
C ASP A 95 -4.77 11.72 -18.13
N LYS A 96 -4.31 12.84 -17.57
CA LYS A 96 -3.49 12.87 -16.34
C LYS A 96 -4.29 12.83 -15.03
N ILE A 97 -5.31 11.98 -14.96
CA ILE A 97 -6.18 11.84 -13.78
C ILE A 97 -5.44 11.05 -12.68
N TYR A 98 -5.45 11.52 -11.42
CA TYR A 98 -4.76 10.88 -10.27
C TYR A 98 -3.26 10.62 -10.45
N TYR A 99 -2.57 11.46 -11.22
CA TYR A 99 -1.15 11.32 -11.54
C TYR A 99 -0.26 11.40 -10.29
N TYR A 100 -0.45 12.46 -9.50
CA TYR A 100 0.39 12.74 -8.33
C TYR A 100 0.15 11.72 -7.22
N THR A 101 -1.10 11.28 -7.06
CA THR A 101 -1.51 10.20 -6.16
C THR A 101 -0.78 8.91 -6.51
N SER A 102 -0.74 8.55 -7.79
CA SER A 102 -0.08 7.31 -8.23
C SER A 102 1.43 7.36 -8.00
N ILE A 103 2.08 8.50 -8.27
CA ILE A 103 3.51 8.70 -7.98
C ILE A 103 3.78 8.65 -6.48
N GLY A 104 3.02 9.41 -5.69
CA GLY A 104 3.15 9.43 -4.24
C GLY A 104 2.99 8.05 -3.65
N LEU A 105 2.03 7.27 -4.16
CA LEU A 105 1.77 5.91 -3.70
C LEU A 105 2.93 4.96 -4.03
N VAL A 106 3.47 5.02 -5.25
CA VAL A 106 4.65 4.22 -5.63
C VAL A 106 5.84 4.55 -4.72
N PHE A 107 6.12 5.84 -4.52
CA PHE A 107 7.23 6.28 -3.69
C PHE A 107 7.07 5.84 -2.23
N TYR A 108 5.89 6.09 -1.65
CA TYR A 108 5.55 5.65 -0.30
C TYR A 108 5.71 4.13 -0.15
N LEU A 109 5.04 3.35 -0.99
CA LEU A 109 5.02 1.89 -0.83
C LEU A 109 6.40 1.26 -1.00
N LEU A 110 7.21 1.72 -1.95
CA LEU A 110 8.58 1.21 -2.13
C LEU A 110 9.45 1.56 -0.92
N ALA A 111 9.46 2.83 -0.49
CA ALA A 111 10.27 3.27 0.64
C ALA A 111 9.84 2.57 1.94
N SER A 112 8.55 2.52 2.24
CA SER A 112 8.01 1.83 3.42
C SER A 112 8.31 0.34 3.41
N THR A 113 8.21 -0.34 2.26
CA THR A 113 8.55 -1.77 2.16
C THR A 113 10.02 -2.02 2.49
N VAL A 114 10.94 -1.17 1.98
CA VAL A 114 12.36 -1.24 2.34
C VAL A 114 12.56 -1.05 3.84
N PHE A 115 11.88 -0.06 4.45
CA PHE A 115 11.96 0.16 5.89
C PHE A 115 11.40 -1.01 6.71
N TYR A 116 10.33 -1.67 6.27
CA TYR A 116 9.80 -2.85 6.95
C TYR A 116 10.76 -4.04 6.87
N LEU A 117 11.39 -4.26 5.71
CA LEU A 117 12.40 -5.31 5.54
C LEU A 117 13.61 -5.06 6.45
N ILE A 118 14.13 -3.82 6.48
CA ILE A 118 15.24 -3.44 7.36
C ILE A 118 14.83 -3.58 8.83
N GLY A 119 13.64 -3.09 9.20
CA GLY A 119 13.12 -3.14 10.57
C GLY A 119 12.99 -4.56 11.12
N ASN A 120 12.71 -5.56 10.29
CA ASN A 120 12.64 -6.95 10.73
C ASN A 120 14.00 -7.66 10.81
N LEU A 121 14.97 -7.22 10.00
CA LEU A 121 16.38 -7.64 10.14
C LEU A 121 17.06 -6.97 11.35
N SER A 122 16.38 -6.01 11.97
CA SER A 122 16.93 -5.10 12.97
C SER A 122 16.98 -5.63 14.41
N ILE A 123 17.04 -6.96 14.59
CA ILE A 123 17.16 -7.63 15.89
C ILE A 123 18.39 -7.11 16.69
N GLY A 124 19.38 -6.51 16.01
CA GLY A 124 20.55 -5.85 16.62
C GLY A 124 20.66 -4.34 16.42
N LEU A 125 19.64 -3.63 15.91
CA LEU A 125 19.70 -2.16 15.77
C LEU A 125 19.34 -1.47 17.10
N SER A 126 20.00 -0.34 17.36
CA SER A 126 19.67 0.54 18.47
C SER A 126 18.23 1.04 18.36
N ASP A 127 17.62 1.32 19.52
CA ASP A 127 16.23 1.79 19.58
C ASP A 127 16.04 3.14 18.86
N ASP A 128 17.09 3.96 18.78
CA ASP A 128 17.12 5.20 17.99
C ASP A 128 16.90 4.96 16.50
N LEU A 129 17.51 3.91 15.93
CA LEU A 129 17.34 3.59 14.51
C LEU A 129 15.95 3.02 14.22
N LYS A 130 15.38 2.26 15.16
CA LYS A 130 13.99 1.81 15.06
C LYS A 130 13.06 3.02 15.04
N LEU A 131 13.22 3.94 16.01
CA LEU A 131 12.43 5.17 16.09
C LEU A 131 12.56 6.00 14.81
N LEU A 132 13.77 6.19 14.30
CA LEU A 132 14.04 6.89 13.04
C LEU A 132 13.28 6.25 11.86
N THR A 133 13.31 4.92 11.76
CA THR A 133 12.59 4.16 10.71
C THR A 133 11.08 4.45 10.77
N TRP A 134 10.50 4.43 11.96
CA TRP A 134 9.08 4.75 12.17
C TRP A 134 8.76 6.21 11.83
N MET A 135 9.63 7.16 12.23
CA MET A 135 9.46 8.58 11.92
C MET A 135 9.49 8.85 10.42
N ILE A 136 10.44 8.25 9.70
CA ILE A 136 10.53 8.39 8.24
C ILE A 136 9.27 7.81 7.59
N ASN A 137 8.82 6.63 8.03
CA ASN A 137 7.59 6.03 7.50
C ASN A 137 6.37 6.96 7.70
N ASN A 138 6.21 7.57 8.88
CA ASN A 138 5.13 8.52 9.13
C ASN A 138 5.24 9.78 8.26
N PHE A 139 6.46 10.29 8.05
CA PHE A 139 6.70 11.41 7.14
C PHE A 139 6.30 11.08 5.69
N LEU A 140 6.61 9.86 5.22
CA LEU A 140 6.20 9.42 3.89
C LEU A 140 4.67 9.33 3.74
N ILE A 141 3.96 8.87 4.78
CA ILE A 141 2.49 8.85 4.80
C ILE A 141 1.92 10.27 4.67
N LEU A 142 2.51 11.24 5.38
CA LEU A 142 2.10 12.65 5.27
C LEU A 142 2.31 13.16 3.84
N GLY A 143 3.47 12.85 3.23
CA GLY A 143 3.75 13.18 1.83
C GLY A 143 2.72 12.60 0.86
N LEU A 144 2.35 11.32 1.03
CA LEU A 144 1.28 10.69 0.24
C LEU A 144 -0.05 11.44 0.38
N GLN A 145 -0.39 11.88 1.59
CA GLN A 145 -1.66 12.56 1.86
C GLN A 145 -1.72 13.93 1.19
N PHE A 146 -0.60 14.64 1.11
CA PHE A 146 -0.51 15.86 0.31
C PHE A 146 -0.71 15.59 -1.19
N PHE A 147 -0.14 14.52 -1.73
CA PHE A 147 -0.35 14.17 -3.15
C PHE A 147 -1.81 13.82 -3.45
N ILE A 148 -2.47 13.05 -2.57
CA ILE A 148 -3.89 12.71 -2.69
C ILE A 148 -4.75 13.99 -2.64
N LEU A 149 -4.49 14.86 -1.64
CA LEU A 149 -5.22 16.11 -1.49
C LEU A 149 -5.06 17.01 -2.71
N TYR A 150 -3.83 17.14 -3.21
CA TYR A 150 -3.53 17.95 -4.39
C TYR A 150 -4.29 17.46 -5.63
N ASP A 151 -4.28 16.16 -5.90
CA ASP A 151 -5.03 15.57 -7.01
C ASP A 151 -6.54 15.72 -6.83
N TRP A 152 -7.05 15.58 -5.60
CA TRP A 152 -8.46 15.76 -5.32
C TRP A 152 -8.90 17.20 -5.61
N ILE A 153 -8.17 18.20 -5.11
CA ILE A 153 -8.44 19.61 -5.40
C ILE A 153 -8.38 19.84 -6.91
N LYS A 154 -7.34 19.36 -7.60
CA LYS A 154 -7.18 19.59 -9.04
C LYS A 154 -8.30 18.98 -9.88
N ASN A 155 -8.74 17.76 -9.56
CA ASN A 155 -9.71 17.02 -10.37
C ASN A 155 -11.18 17.31 -9.99
N PHE A 156 -11.47 17.70 -8.73
CA PHE A 156 -12.84 17.86 -8.23
C PHE A 156 -13.22 19.29 -7.79
N SER A 157 -12.27 20.20 -7.61
CA SER A 157 -12.57 21.59 -7.17
C SER A 157 -13.27 22.42 -8.26
N LYS A 158 -13.17 22.05 -9.54
CA LYS A 158 -13.88 22.75 -10.62
C LYS A 158 -15.28 22.18 -10.85
N LYS A 159 -16.23 22.56 -9.99
CA LYS A 159 -17.64 22.70 -10.40
C LYS A 159 -17.89 24.17 -10.76
N THR A 160 -17.55 24.57 -11.98
CA THR A 160 -18.18 25.75 -12.58
C THR A 160 -19.58 25.35 -13.01
N VAL A 161 -20.54 25.61 -12.12
CA VAL A 161 -21.96 25.64 -12.44
C VAL A 161 -22.15 26.79 -13.43
N PHE A 162 -22.53 26.46 -14.67
CA PHE A 162 -23.12 27.40 -15.62
C PHE A 162 -24.63 27.38 -15.46
#